data_AF-A0AA86VI21-F1
#
_entry.id   AF-A0AA86VI21-F1
#
_cell.length_a   1.000
_cell.length_b   1.000
_cell.length_c   1.000
_cell.angle_alpha   90.00
_cell.angle_beta   90.00
_cell.angle_gamma   90.00
#
_symmetry.space_group_name_H-M   'P 1'
#
loop_
_entity.id
_entity.type
_entity.pdbx_description
1 polymer ?
#
loop_
_entity_poly.entity_id
_entity_poly.type
_entity_poly.pdbx_seq_one_letter_code
_entity_poly.pdbx_strand_id
1 'polypeptide(L)'
;MAAKKPWRIIPRPLLETILNNHAQHHRVPQPLLLHGPRGVGKTTLILQRLLPDWNKGPHLTGYVDFAELMKGNLGTSPGPWASWSTCPQPRLSDCRKILEHCVESMVEKGVSAGTITSQQIFTTLNKWHGLTAALRHVLQSKSRASDRASPAALWERAVFAMSRECTTAEVGRILGFGENEKNGLSFEEASYMKESVAALKLAKKIIALQQGWRANAITHMNRTGLFSRTLTHSCTDWPCLLLEFLSQAAEIDHFQPKLVINNIEVLKHATVNSESTVSGPLYHDSLIWRIIALGANERCLPVILVTSDSYYSYEAFLEFGYMEIFISREVSVEGLLG
;
A
#
# COMPACT_ATOMS: atom_id res chain seq x y z
N MET A 1 10.08 -7.51 34.62
CA MET A 1 10.70 -6.43 33.84
C MET A 1 11.89 -7.00 33.08
N ALA A 2 11.71 -7.40 31.82
CA ALA A 2 12.83 -7.89 31.02
C ALA A 2 13.78 -6.72 30.71
N ALA A 3 15.06 -6.88 31.03
CA ALA A 3 16.08 -5.87 30.73
C ALA A 3 16.09 -5.59 29.22
N LYS A 4 15.79 -4.35 28.83
CA LYS A 4 15.82 -3.91 27.42
C LYS A 4 17.24 -4.06 26.92
N LYS A 5 17.49 -5.06 26.08
CA LYS A 5 18.75 -5.22 25.36
C LYS A 5 19.03 -3.91 24.59
N PRO A 6 20.23 -3.32 24.70
CA PRO A 6 20.54 -2.08 24.01
C PRO A 6 20.39 -2.26 22.50
N TRP A 7 19.89 -1.23 21.81
CA TRP A 7 19.69 -1.27 20.37
C TRP A 7 21.02 -1.53 19.66
N ARG A 8 21.00 -2.40 18.64
CA ARG A 8 22.18 -2.60 17.79
C ARG A 8 22.46 -1.28 17.07
N ILE A 9 23.69 -0.78 17.20
CA ILE A 9 24.15 0.42 16.50
C ILE A 9 24.66 -0.03 15.13
N ILE A 10 24.05 0.49 14.06
CA ILE A 10 24.48 0.25 12.69
C ILE A 10 25.08 1.54 12.13
N PRO A 11 26.32 1.50 11.60
CA PRO A 11 26.93 2.66 10.94
C PRO A 11 26.04 3.18 9.84
N ARG A 12 25.91 4.52 9.76
CA ARG A 12 25.04 5.17 8.77
C ARG A 12 25.39 4.77 7.32
N PRO A 13 26.66 4.68 6.89
CA PRO A 13 26.99 4.24 5.53
C PRO A 13 26.47 2.82 5.24
N LEU A 14 26.59 1.89 6.20
CA LEU A 14 26.08 0.53 6.06
C LEU A 14 24.55 0.51 5.94
N LEU A 15 23.85 1.31 6.75
CA LEU A 15 22.39 1.48 6.67
C LEU A 15 21.97 2.02 5.30
N GLU A 16 22.66 3.04 4.77
CA GLU A 16 22.42 3.60 3.44
C GLU A 16 22.66 2.55 2.34
N THR A 17 23.73 1.77 2.44
CA THR A 17 24.01 0.67 1.51
C THR A 17 22.92 -0.38 1.53
N ILE A 18 22.46 -0.85 2.68
CA ILE A 18 21.41 -1.87 2.76
C ILE A 18 20.09 -1.32 2.18
N LEU A 19 19.71 -0.08 2.53
CA LEU A 19 18.49 0.55 2.00
C LEU A 19 18.56 0.74 0.48
N ASN A 20 19.70 1.20 -0.05
CA ASN A 20 19.88 1.36 -1.49
C ASN A 20 19.89 0.03 -2.22
N ASN A 21 20.59 -0.98 -1.69
CA ASN A 21 20.57 -2.32 -2.25
C ASN A 21 19.14 -2.84 -2.31
N HIS A 22 18.38 -2.75 -1.21
CA HIS A 22 16.98 -3.15 -1.17
C HIS A 22 16.13 -2.42 -2.22
N ALA A 23 16.28 -1.10 -2.32
CA ALA A 23 15.56 -0.28 -3.26
C ALA A 23 15.93 -0.61 -4.74
N GLN A 24 17.18 -0.91 -5.05
CA GLN A 24 17.61 -1.19 -6.42
C GLN A 24 17.00 -2.47 -7.01
N HIS A 25 16.53 -3.39 -6.19
CA HIS A 25 15.83 -4.57 -6.68
C HIS A 25 14.43 -4.19 -7.17
N HIS A 26 14.01 -4.72 -8.32
CA HIS A 26 12.65 -4.56 -8.83
C HIS A 26 11.64 -5.42 -8.04
N ARG A 27 12.08 -6.57 -7.53
CA ARG A 27 11.31 -7.43 -6.62
C ARG A 27 12.21 -7.98 -5.51
N VAL A 28 11.65 -8.06 -4.32
CA VAL A 28 12.33 -8.49 -3.10
C VAL A 28 11.51 -9.60 -2.42
N PRO A 29 12.19 -10.56 -1.76
CA PRO A 29 11.51 -11.64 -1.04
C PRO A 29 10.90 -11.19 0.29
N GLN A 30 11.18 -9.97 0.75
CA GLN A 30 10.70 -9.49 2.05
C GLN A 30 10.71 -7.96 2.11
N PRO A 31 9.78 -7.34 2.87
CA PRO A 31 9.89 -5.93 3.21
C PRO A 31 11.04 -5.67 4.19
N LEU A 32 11.52 -4.44 4.22
CA LEU A 32 12.56 -3.99 5.14
C LEU A 32 11.96 -3.19 6.29
N LEU A 33 12.23 -3.59 7.53
CA LEU A 33 11.76 -2.87 8.71
C LEU A 33 12.90 -1.99 9.26
N LEU A 34 12.80 -0.68 9.00
CA LEU A 34 13.70 0.32 9.55
C LEU A 34 13.17 0.78 10.91
N HIS A 35 13.72 0.22 11.97
CA HIS A 35 13.27 0.49 13.32
C HIS A 35 14.36 1.14 14.17
N GLY A 36 13.94 1.83 15.22
CA GLY A 36 14.84 2.49 16.15
C GLY A 36 14.10 3.60 16.89
N PRO A 37 14.69 4.20 17.91
CA PRO A 37 14.00 5.19 18.71
C PRO A 37 13.62 6.42 17.90
N ARG A 38 12.69 7.18 18.45
CA ARG A 38 12.29 8.48 17.92
C ARG A 38 13.47 9.45 18.08
N GLY A 39 13.65 10.40 17.16
CA GLY A 39 14.77 11.36 17.24
C GLY A 39 16.01 10.98 16.43
N VAL A 40 16.21 9.71 16.06
CA VAL A 40 17.48 9.25 15.45
C VAL A 40 17.67 9.64 13.97
N GLY A 41 16.72 10.37 13.39
CA GLY A 41 16.79 10.87 12.01
C GLY A 41 16.40 9.87 10.93
N LYS A 42 15.57 8.84 11.21
CA LYS A 42 15.09 7.86 10.21
C LYS A 42 14.37 8.53 9.04
N THR A 43 13.40 9.40 9.35
CA THR A 43 12.64 10.17 8.36
C THR A 43 13.55 11.11 7.56
N THR A 44 14.47 11.80 8.24
CA THR A 44 15.43 12.72 7.59
C THR A 44 16.34 11.97 6.61
N LEU A 45 16.84 10.79 7.00
CA LEU A 45 17.64 9.93 6.14
C LEU A 45 16.90 9.58 4.85
N ILE A 46 15.65 9.13 4.98
CA ILE A 46 14.82 8.76 3.83
C ILE A 46 14.53 9.98 2.96
N LEU A 47 13.94 11.04 3.52
CA LEU A 47 13.44 12.17 2.75
C LEU A 47 14.54 13.00 2.10
N GLN A 48 15.64 13.26 2.81
CA GLN A 48 16.67 14.19 2.32
C GLN A 48 17.80 13.51 1.56
N ARG A 49 18.07 12.22 1.80
CA ARG A 49 19.21 11.53 1.19
C ARG A 49 18.80 10.46 0.19
N LEU A 50 17.79 9.65 0.49
CA LEU A 50 17.46 8.46 -0.32
C LEU A 50 16.37 8.74 -1.36
N LEU A 51 15.30 9.41 -0.94
CA LEU A 51 14.15 9.70 -1.79
C LEU A 51 14.49 10.53 -3.05
N PRO A 52 15.41 11.52 -3.02
CA PRO A 52 15.82 12.24 -4.23
C PRO A 52 16.44 11.31 -5.29
N ASP A 53 17.14 10.26 -4.87
CA ASP A 53 17.77 9.30 -5.79
C ASP A 53 16.77 8.21 -6.21
N TRP A 54 15.90 7.77 -5.32
CA TRP A 54 14.86 6.77 -5.64
C TRP A 54 13.71 7.31 -6.50
N ASN A 55 13.71 8.60 -6.80
CA ASN A 55 12.79 9.23 -7.77
C ASN A 55 13.49 9.59 -9.10
N LYS A 56 14.76 9.20 -9.31
CA LYS A 56 15.48 9.38 -10.57
C LYS A 56 15.40 8.11 -11.42
N GLY A 57 15.36 8.27 -12.75
CA GLY A 57 15.32 7.14 -13.68
C GLY A 57 14.08 6.25 -13.49
N PRO A 58 14.05 4.99 -13.94
CA PRO A 58 12.84 4.14 -13.97
C PRO A 58 12.25 3.82 -12.59
N HIS A 59 12.80 4.37 -11.52
CA HIS A 59 12.34 4.22 -10.16
C HIS A 59 11.15 5.14 -9.87
N LEU A 60 10.13 4.55 -9.25
CA LEU A 60 8.97 5.27 -8.76
C LEU A 60 8.82 5.00 -7.26
N THR A 61 8.96 6.04 -6.43
CA THR A 61 8.80 5.87 -4.98
C THR A 61 7.49 6.48 -4.49
N GLY A 62 6.65 5.64 -3.90
CA GLY A 62 5.55 6.07 -3.05
C GLY A 62 6.06 6.34 -1.63
N TYR A 63 5.66 7.46 -1.05
CA TYR A 63 5.95 7.80 0.34
C TYR A 63 4.63 8.09 1.06
N VAL A 64 4.41 7.41 2.18
CA VAL A 64 3.26 7.63 3.06
C VAL A 64 3.79 7.94 4.44
N ASP A 65 3.34 9.05 5.04
CA ASP A 65 3.62 9.36 6.44
C ASP A 65 2.30 9.52 7.21
N PHE A 66 1.94 8.51 8.01
CA PHE A 66 0.72 8.57 8.81
C PHE A 66 0.76 9.67 9.88
N ALA A 67 1.94 10.18 10.23
CA ALA A 67 2.05 11.30 11.16
C ALA A 67 1.60 12.64 10.56
N GLU A 68 1.51 12.77 9.23
CA GLU A 68 1.00 14.01 8.62
C GLU A 68 -0.45 14.31 9.00
N LEU A 69 -1.26 13.26 9.19
CA LEU A 69 -2.63 13.38 9.68
C LEU A 69 -2.72 13.97 11.09
N MET A 70 -1.66 13.80 11.89
CA MET A 70 -1.57 14.39 13.22
C MET A 70 -1.20 15.87 13.16
N LYS A 71 -0.40 16.28 12.15
CA LYS A 71 0.04 17.68 11.97
C LYS A 71 -1.11 18.60 11.53
N GLY A 72 -2.02 18.11 10.70
CA GLY A 72 -3.17 18.88 10.20
C GLY A 72 -4.08 19.45 11.30
N ASN A 73 -4.06 18.86 12.50
CA ASN A 73 -4.86 19.30 13.64
C ASN A 73 -4.19 20.38 14.52
N LEU A 74 -2.92 20.73 14.28
CA LEU A 74 -2.14 21.65 15.14
C LEU A 74 -1.63 22.93 14.47
N GLY A 75 -2.04 23.23 13.22
CA GLY A 75 -1.52 24.38 12.50
C GLY A 75 -0.06 24.20 12.05
N THR A 76 0.44 25.16 11.28
CA THR A 76 1.56 25.12 10.32
C THR A 76 2.98 24.87 10.85
N SER A 77 3.15 24.18 11.97
CA SER A 77 4.47 23.76 12.46
C SER A 77 4.45 22.31 12.93
N PRO A 78 5.46 21.49 12.59
CA PRO A 78 5.60 20.16 13.18
C PRO A 78 5.86 20.32 14.69
N GLY A 79 4.80 20.26 15.48
CA GLY A 79 4.90 20.29 16.94
C GLY A 79 5.83 19.17 17.46
N PRO A 80 6.49 19.37 18.61
CA PRO A 80 7.39 18.38 19.19
C PRO A 80 6.69 17.03 19.34
N TRP A 81 7.36 15.94 18.96
CA TRP A 81 6.76 14.58 18.99
C TRP A 81 6.34 14.11 20.39
N ALA A 82 6.86 14.74 21.44
CA ALA A 82 6.41 14.53 22.83
C ALA A 82 4.92 14.88 23.03
N SER A 83 4.34 15.70 22.16
CA SER A 83 2.93 16.10 22.21
C SER A 83 1.99 15.12 21.51
N TRP A 84 2.48 14.07 20.85
CA TRP A 84 1.63 13.14 20.08
C TRP A 84 0.72 12.26 20.95
N SER A 85 1.11 11.97 22.19
CA SER A 85 0.23 11.31 23.17
C SER A 85 -0.96 12.18 23.59
N THR A 86 -0.81 13.50 23.47
CA THR A 86 -1.86 14.50 23.74
C THR A 86 -2.60 14.97 22.49
N CYS A 87 -2.18 14.53 21.29
CA CYS A 87 -2.83 14.87 20.04
C CYS A 87 -4.04 13.95 19.79
N PRO A 88 -5.11 14.46 19.18
CA PRO A 88 -6.24 13.63 18.78
C PRO A 88 -5.76 12.56 17.80
N GLN A 89 -6.08 11.30 18.10
CA GLN A 89 -5.70 10.16 17.28
C GLN A 89 -6.35 10.26 15.89
N PRO A 90 -5.62 9.87 14.82
CA PRO A 90 -6.16 9.99 13.47
C PRO A 90 -7.23 8.92 13.26
N ARG A 91 -8.16 9.21 12.36
CA ARG A 91 -9.21 8.25 12.00
C ARG A 91 -8.62 7.20 11.08
N LEU A 92 -8.96 5.93 11.32
CA LEU A 92 -8.51 4.82 10.49
C LEU A 92 -8.93 5.00 9.03
N SER A 93 -10.10 5.58 8.77
CA SER A 93 -10.56 5.90 7.42
C SER A 93 -9.63 6.85 6.68
N ASP A 94 -9.02 7.81 7.38
CA ASP A 94 -8.17 8.83 6.78
C ASP A 94 -6.77 8.27 6.55
N CYS A 95 -6.25 7.48 7.50
CA CYS A 95 -5.02 6.72 7.28
C CYS A 95 -5.16 5.78 6.06
N ARG A 96 -6.26 5.02 6.00
CA ARG A 96 -6.55 4.13 4.88
C ARG A 96 -6.60 4.90 3.56
N LYS A 97 -7.29 6.03 3.50
CA LYS A 97 -7.36 6.87 2.29
C LYS A 97 -6.01 7.34 1.82
N ILE A 98 -5.13 7.80 2.71
CA ILE A 98 -3.79 8.26 2.32
C ILE A 98 -2.96 7.11 1.74
N LEU A 99 -2.99 5.93 2.39
CA LEU A 99 -2.29 4.75 1.89
C LEU A 99 -2.84 4.34 0.52
N GLU A 100 -4.16 4.15 0.43
CA GLU A 100 -4.82 3.74 -0.82
C GLU A 100 -4.55 4.76 -1.93
N HIS A 101 -4.65 6.07 -1.66
CA HIS A 101 -4.39 7.11 -2.65
C HIS A 101 -2.95 7.10 -3.15
N CYS A 102 -1.97 6.93 -2.26
CA CYS A 102 -0.56 6.86 -2.64
C CYS A 102 -0.29 5.67 -3.56
N VAL A 103 -0.74 4.47 -3.16
CA VAL A 103 -0.52 3.25 -3.95
C VAL A 103 -1.36 3.26 -5.23
N GLU A 104 -2.57 3.81 -5.22
CA GLU A 104 -3.39 4.04 -6.42
C GLU A 104 -2.66 4.93 -7.43
N SER A 105 -2.13 6.06 -6.98
CA SER A 105 -1.36 6.96 -7.84
C SER A 105 -0.13 6.29 -8.44
N MET A 106 0.52 5.39 -7.70
CA MET A 106 1.62 4.60 -8.26
C MET A 106 1.14 3.62 -9.34
N VAL A 107 0.00 2.97 -9.14
CA VAL A 107 -0.60 2.06 -10.12
C VAL A 107 -1.04 2.82 -11.37
N GLU A 108 -1.62 4.01 -11.21
CA GLU A 108 -1.96 4.91 -12.33
C GLU A 108 -0.72 5.30 -13.15
N LYS A 109 0.42 5.53 -12.48
CA LYS A 109 1.71 5.71 -13.15
C LYS A 109 2.20 4.45 -13.88
N GLY A 110 1.95 3.26 -13.33
CA GLY A 110 2.22 2.00 -14.03
C GLY A 110 1.32 1.80 -15.26
N VAL A 111 0.05 2.20 -15.18
CA VAL A 111 -0.87 2.16 -16.33
C VAL A 111 -0.45 3.15 -17.42
N SER A 112 -0.05 4.37 -17.06
CA SER A 112 0.46 5.36 -18.03
C SER A 112 1.80 4.95 -18.64
N ALA A 113 2.64 4.22 -17.91
CA ALA A 113 3.85 3.60 -18.46
C ALA A 113 3.57 2.37 -19.34
N GLY A 114 2.31 1.91 -19.43
CA GLY A 114 1.94 0.72 -20.21
C GLY A 114 2.31 -0.62 -19.54
N THR A 115 2.82 -0.60 -18.31
CA THR A 115 3.29 -1.81 -17.61
C THR A 115 2.17 -2.58 -16.93
N ILE A 116 1.07 -1.89 -16.59
CA ILE A 116 -0.13 -2.47 -15.96
C ILE A 116 -1.28 -2.48 -16.97
N THR A 117 -1.74 -3.68 -17.31
CA THR A 117 -2.80 -3.91 -18.29
C THR A 117 -4.09 -4.44 -17.66
N SER A 118 -5.22 -4.26 -18.37
CA SER A 118 -6.53 -4.85 -18.03
C SER A 118 -6.45 -6.35 -17.74
N GLN A 119 -5.66 -7.10 -18.53
CA GLN A 119 -5.49 -8.53 -18.37
C GLN A 119 -4.74 -8.89 -17.08
N GLN A 120 -3.66 -8.19 -16.74
CA GLN A 120 -2.93 -8.41 -15.48
C GLN A 120 -3.82 -8.10 -14.26
N ILE A 121 -4.61 -7.02 -14.34
CA ILE A 121 -5.58 -6.67 -13.30
C ILE A 121 -6.58 -7.81 -13.11
N PHE A 122 -7.13 -8.35 -14.20
CA PHE A 122 -8.05 -9.49 -14.15
C PHE A 122 -7.43 -10.75 -13.55
N THR A 123 -6.25 -11.17 -14.03
CA THR A 123 -5.62 -12.41 -13.58
C THR A 123 -5.32 -12.37 -12.09
N THR A 124 -4.80 -11.25 -11.62
CA THR A 124 -4.41 -11.07 -10.21
C THR A 124 -5.63 -10.92 -9.31
N LEU A 125 -6.65 -10.19 -9.76
CA LEU A 125 -7.90 -10.11 -9.02
C LEU A 125 -8.62 -11.46 -8.96
N ASN A 126 -8.67 -12.23 -10.06
CA ASN A 126 -9.34 -13.53 -10.11
C ASN A 126 -8.62 -14.62 -9.29
N LYS A 127 -7.29 -14.50 -9.12
CA LYS A 127 -6.49 -15.39 -8.26
C LYS A 127 -6.95 -15.35 -6.80
N TRP A 128 -7.22 -14.16 -6.27
CA TRP A 128 -7.51 -13.95 -4.84
C TRP A 128 -8.99 -13.71 -4.54
N HIS A 129 -9.73 -13.17 -5.50
CA HIS A 129 -11.11 -12.76 -5.33
C HIS A 129 -12.00 -13.50 -6.31
N GLY A 130 -12.94 -14.30 -5.81
CA GLY A 130 -13.97 -14.93 -6.65
C GLY A 130 -14.81 -13.86 -7.36
N LEU A 131 -14.59 -13.67 -8.66
CA LEU A 131 -15.12 -12.53 -9.41
C LEU A 131 -16.56 -12.68 -9.88
N THR A 132 -17.02 -13.92 -10.08
CA THR A 132 -18.25 -14.20 -10.82
C THR A 132 -19.49 -13.55 -10.22
N ALA A 133 -19.66 -13.64 -8.89
CA ALA A 133 -20.80 -13.04 -8.21
C ALA A 133 -20.77 -11.50 -8.26
N ALA A 134 -19.58 -10.91 -8.11
CA ALA A 134 -19.42 -9.46 -8.09
C ALA A 134 -19.63 -8.86 -9.49
N LEU A 135 -19.08 -9.51 -10.53
CA LEU A 135 -19.27 -9.09 -11.92
C LEU A 135 -20.73 -9.17 -12.36
N ARG A 136 -21.45 -10.25 -11.99
CA ARG A 136 -22.89 -10.35 -12.27
C ARG A 136 -23.69 -9.23 -11.58
N HIS A 137 -23.33 -8.89 -10.35
CA HIS A 137 -23.95 -7.78 -9.63
C HIS A 137 -23.68 -6.43 -10.31
N VAL A 138 -22.43 -6.16 -10.72
CA VAL A 138 -22.06 -4.92 -11.44
C VAL A 138 -22.79 -4.80 -12.78
N LEU A 139 -22.90 -5.90 -13.53
CA LEU A 139 -23.59 -5.94 -14.82
C LEU A 139 -25.13 -5.94 -14.69
N GLN A 140 -25.67 -5.98 -13.47
CA GLN A 140 -27.12 -6.07 -13.18
C GLN A 140 -27.82 -7.17 -13.99
N SER A 141 -27.12 -8.28 -14.24
CA SER A 141 -27.55 -9.27 -15.21
C SER A 141 -28.74 -10.09 -14.69
N LYS A 142 -29.97 -9.66 -14.98
CA LYS A 142 -31.20 -10.44 -14.73
C LYS A 142 -31.47 -11.51 -15.81
N SER A 143 -30.56 -11.68 -16.78
CA SER A 143 -30.72 -12.57 -17.94
C SER A 143 -30.14 -13.97 -17.69
N ARG A 144 -30.93 -15.01 -17.97
CA ARG A 144 -30.54 -16.44 -17.93
C ARG A 144 -29.35 -16.79 -18.82
N ALA A 145 -29.03 -15.99 -19.84
CA ALA A 145 -27.87 -16.20 -20.71
C ALA A 145 -26.54 -15.79 -20.05
N SER A 146 -26.59 -14.98 -18.99
CA SER A 146 -25.41 -14.53 -18.22
C SER A 146 -24.90 -15.57 -17.23
N ASP A 147 -25.66 -16.64 -16.96
CA ASP A 147 -25.32 -17.60 -15.91
C ASP A 147 -24.17 -18.54 -16.29
N ARG A 148 -24.01 -18.81 -17.60
CA ARG A 148 -22.96 -19.70 -18.15
C ARG A 148 -21.71 -18.97 -18.66
N ALA A 149 -21.65 -17.64 -18.52
CA ALA A 149 -20.49 -16.88 -18.99
C ALA A 149 -19.26 -17.14 -18.09
N SER A 150 -18.09 -17.30 -18.72
CA SER A 150 -16.83 -17.42 -17.98
C SER A 150 -16.51 -16.10 -17.24
N PRO A 151 -15.75 -16.14 -16.14
CA PRO A 151 -15.33 -14.92 -15.44
C PRO A 151 -14.61 -13.91 -16.35
N ALA A 152 -13.82 -14.40 -17.32
CA ALA A 152 -13.14 -13.57 -18.31
C ALA A 152 -14.15 -12.85 -19.24
N ALA A 153 -15.15 -13.56 -19.77
CA ALA A 153 -16.18 -12.95 -20.61
C ALA A 153 -17.03 -11.91 -19.84
N LEU A 154 -17.30 -12.17 -18.55
CA LEU A 154 -17.98 -11.20 -17.68
C LEU A 154 -17.10 -9.97 -17.41
N TRP A 155 -15.79 -10.17 -17.24
CA TRP A 155 -14.82 -9.10 -17.04
C TRP A 155 -14.75 -8.18 -18.26
N GLU A 156 -14.52 -8.72 -19.46
CA GLU A 156 -14.45 -7.93 -20.70
C GLU A 156 -15.71 -7.08 -20.92
N ARG A 157 -16.90 -7.67 -20.69
CA ARG A 157 -18.17 -6.93 -20.80
C ARG A 157 -18.30 -5.81 -19.77
N ALA A 158 -17.85 -6.06 -18.54
CA ALA A 158 -17.88 -5.06 -17.47
C ALA A 158 -16.86 -3.94 -17.71
N VAL A 159 -15.65 -4.26 -18.17
CA VAL A 159 -14.63 -3.28 -18.56
C VAL A 159 -15.12 -2.45 -19.73
N PHE A 160 -15.74 -3.06 -20.74
CA PHE A 160 -16.32 -2.35 -21.87
C PHE A 160 -17.47 -1.40 -21.44
N ALA A 161 -18.32 -1.81 -20.51
CA ALA A 161 -19.35 -0.93 -19.96
C ALA A 161 -18.73 0.25 -19.17
N MET A 162 -17.76 -0.03 -18.30
CA MET A 162 -17.06 0.98 -17.50
C MET A 162 -16.22 1.95 -18.34
N SER A 163 -15.65 1.50 -19.46
CA SER A 163 -14.85 2.34 -20.35
C SER A 163 -15.72 3.34 -21.12
N ARG A 164 -16.99 3.02 -21.37
CA ARG A 164 -17.98 3.96 -21.94
C ARG A 164 -18.37 5.06 -20.95
N GLU A 165 -18.42 4.74 -19.66
CA GLU A 165 -18.68 5.71 -18.58
C GLU A 165 -17.44 6.59 -18.28
N CYS A 166 -16.23 6.12 -18.59
CA CYS A 166 -15.00 6.89 -18.41
C CYS A 166 -14.86 7.99 -19.48
N THR A 167 -15.02 9.25 -19.05
CA THR A 167 -14.77 10.42 -19.90
C THR A 167 -13.28 10.54 -20.24
N THR A 168 -12.93 10.91 -21.47
CA THR A 168 -11.54 11.13 -21.90
C THR A 168 -10.80 12.17 -21.04
N ALA A 169 -11.51 13.17 -20.51
CA ALA A 169 -10.97 14.15 -19.57
C ALA A 169 -10.67 13.58 -18.16
N GLU A 170 -11.36 12.54 -17.72
CA GLU A 170 -11.02 11.83 -16.48
C GLU A 170 -9.79 10.95 -16.69
N VAL A 171 -9.72 10.27 -17.83
CA VAL A 171 -8.56 9.45 -18.20
C VAL A 171 -7.30 10.32 -18.32
N GLY A 172 -7.41 11.50 -18.95
CA GLY A 172 -6.31 12.46 -19.01
C GLY A 172 -5.88 13.02 -17.64
N ARG A 173 -6.82 13.18 -16.70
CA ARG A 173 -6.48 13.58 -15.32
C ARG A 173 -5.76 12.48 -14.54
N ILE A 174 -6.23 11.25 -14.68
CA ILE A 174 -5.67 10.07 -14.00
C ILE A 174 -4.26 9.76 -14.53
N LEU A 175 -4.06 9.88 -15.84
CA LEU A 175 -2.78 9.58 -16.49
C LEU A 175 -1.80 10.75 -16.46
N GLY A 176 -2.20 11.92 -15.93
CA GLY A 176 -1.31 13.06 -15.74
C GLY A 176 -0.79 13.72 -17.02
N PHE A 177 -1.36 13.42 -18.19
CA PHE A 177 -0.92 14.02 -19.45
C PHE A 177 -1.12 15.54 -19.42
N GLY A 178 0.00 16.28 -19.45
CA GLY A 178 -0.02 17.72 -19.73
C GLY A 178 -0.61 17.98 -21.12
N GLU A 179 -1.06 19.22 -21.37
CA GLU A 179 -1.59 19.63 -22.69
C GLU A 179 -0.62 19.33 -23.85
N ASN A 180 0.69 19.23 -23.55
CA ASN A 180 1.76 18.98 -24.52
C ASN A 180 2.09 17.49 -24.76
N GLU A 181 1.73 16.56 -23.86
CA GLU A 181 2.02 15.12 -24.00
C GLU A 181 0.88 14.33 -24.65
N LYS A 182 -0.34 14.89 -24.69
CA LYS A 182 -1.48 14.29 -25.38
C LYS A 182 -1.25 14.05 -26.87
N ASN A 183 -0.28 14.76 -27.47
CA ASN A 183 0.02 14.71 -28.90
C ASN A 183 1.01 13.59 -29.31
N GLY A 184 1.56 12.84 -28.34
CA GLY A 184 2.57 11.80 -28.60
C GLY A 184 2.05 10.37 -28.69
N LEU A 185 0.81 10.10 -28.25
CA LEU A 185 0.27 8.75 -28.15
C LEU A 185 -0.52 8.36 -29.39
N SER A 186 -0.28 7.15 -29.88
CA SER A 186 -1.14 6.56 -30.90
C SER A 186 -2.56 6.35 -30.37
N PHE A 187 -3.53 6.34 -31.28
CA PHE A 187 -4.93 6.06 -30.93
C PHE A 187 -5.10 4.70 -30.24
N GLU A 188 -4.29 3.71 -30.61
CA GLU A 188 -4.30 2.37 -30.03
C GLU A 188 -3.80 2.38 -28.58
N GLU A 189 -2.66 3.02 -28.30
CA GLU A 189 -2.12 3.16 -26.94
C GLU A 189 -3.10 3.90 -26.02
N ALA A 190 -3.72 4.97 -26.52
CA ALA A 190 -4.73 5.70 -25.77
C ALA A 190 -5.96 4.83 -25.44
N SER A 191 -6.34 3.93 -26.35
CA SER A 191 -7.43 2.96 -26.12
C SER A 191 -7.04 1.92 -25.07
N TYR A 192 -5.83 1.35 -25.13
CA TYR A 192 -5.34 0.37 -24.14
C TYR A 192 -5.20 0.97 -22.74
N MET A 193 -4.71 2.22 -22.64
CA MET A 193 -4.65 2.92 -21.36
C MET A 193 -6.05 3.22 -20.81
N LYS A 194 -6.97 3.65 -21.68
CA LYS A 194 -8.37 3.87 -21.28
C LYS A 194 -9.03 2.59 -20.75
N GLU A 195 -8.78 1.46 -21.41
CA GLU A 195 -9.25 0.16 -20.96
C GLU A 195 -8.67 -0.20 -19.58
N SER A 196 -7.37 -0.02 -19.41
CA SER A 196 -6.66 -0.35 -18.16
C SER A 196 -7.11 0.53 -16.97
N VAL A 197 -7.39 1.82 -17.23
CA VAL A 197 -8.02 2.72 -16.23
C VAL A 197 -9.44 2.26 -15.88
N ALA A 198 -10.24 1.85 -16.86
CA ALA A 198 -11.58 1.32 -16.62
C ALA A 198 -11.54 0.00 -15.82
N ALA A 199 -10.58 -0.88 -16.13
CA ALA A 199 -10.29 -2.10 -15.39
C ALA A 199 -9.91 -1.84 -13.92
N LEU A 200 -9.06 -0.84 -13.66
CA LEU A 200 -8.69 -0.45 -12.29
C LEU A 200 -9.90 0.07 -11.49
N LYS A 201 -10.71 0.94 -12.11
CA LYS A 201 -11.97 1.43 -11.50
C LYS A 201 -12.94 0.28 -11.21
N LEU A 202 -13.06 -0.67 -12.13
CA LEU A 202 -13.89 -1.86 -11.96
C LEU A 202 -13.39 -2.73 -10.80
N ALA A 203 -12.08 -2.97 -10.70
CA ALA A 203 -11.47 -3.71 -9.60
C ALA A 203 -11.78 -3.07 -8.25
N LYS A 204 -11.61 -1.74 -8.14
CA LYS A 204 -11.96 -0.98 -6.92
C LYS A 204 -13.43 -1.14 -6.54
N LYS A 205 -14.34 -1.07 -7.52
CA LYS A 205 -15.78 -1.27 -7.34
C LYS A 205 -16.11 -2.69 -6.87
N ILE A 206 -15.47 -3.71 -7.44
CA ILE A 206 -15.65 -5.11 -7.04
C ILE A 206 -15.21 -5.32 -5.59
N ILE A 207 -14.04 -4.81 -5.21
CA ILE A 207 -13.54 -4.93 -3.84
C ILE A 207 -14.49 -4.22 -2.87
N ALA A 208 -14.97 -3.01 -3.20
CA ALA A 208 -15.95 -2.30 -2.39
C ALA A 208 -17.25 -3.09 -2.19
N LEU A 209 -17.75 -3.76 -3.25
CA LEU A 209 -18.92 -4.64 -3.15
C LEU A 209 -18.66 -5.83 -2.23
N GLN A 210 -17.51 -6.49 -2.37
CA GLN A 210 -17.13 -7.63 -1.52
C GLN A 210 -16.94 -7.22 -0.05
N GLN A 211 -16.40 -6.02 0.21
CA GLN A 211 -16.37 -5.45 1.56
C GLN A 211 -17.78 -5.23 2.10
N GLY A 212 -18.69 -4.72 1.28
CA GLY A 212 -20.10 -4.56 1.64
C GLY A 212 -20.76 -5.87 2.07
N TRP A 213 -20.48 -6.98 1.37
CA TRP A 213 -21.00 -8.30 1.74
C TRP A 213 -20.47 -8.81 3.08
N ARG A 214 -19.25 -8.38 3.48
CA ARG A 214 -18.61 -8.78 4.74
C ARG A 214 -18.90 -7.84 5.90
N ALA A 215 -19.47 -6.66 5.64
CA ALA A 215 -19.70 -5.61 6.64
C ALA A 215 -20.47 -6.11 7.86
N ASN A 216 -21.56 -6.85 7.66
CA ASN A 216 -22.36 -7.38 8.77
C ASN A 216 -21.61 -8.40 9.62
N ALA A 217 -20.77 -9.24 8.99
CA ALA A 217 -19.93 -10.20 9.68
C ALA A 217 -18.84 -9.52 10.51
N ILE A 218 -18.25 -8.43 9.99
CA ILE A 218 -17.29 -7.59 10.72
C ILE A 218 -17.96 -6.90 11.90
N THR A 219 -19.15 -6.33 11.71
CA THR A 219 -19.93 -5.72 12.80
C THR A 219 -20.23 -6.75 13.91
N HIS A 220 -20.65 -7.96 13.55
CA HIS A 220 -20.89 -9.02 14.51
C HIS A 220 -19.61 -9.44 15.24
N MET A 221 -18.50 -9.57 14.52
CA MET A 221 -17.18 -9.89 15.07
C MET A 221 -16.75 -8.84 16.10
N ASN A 222 -16.87 -7.56 15.75
CA ASN A 222 -16.53 -6.43 16.64
C ASN A 222 -17.39 -6.40 17.91
N ARG A 223 -18.69 -6.71 17.81
CA ARG A 223 -19.61 -6.73 18.97
C ARG A 223 -19.37 -7.91 19.90
N THR A 224 -19.05 -9.07 19.35
CA THR A 224 -18.84 -10.31 20.13
C THR A 224 -17.42 -10.45 20.65
N GLY A 225 -16.47 -9.66 20.15
CA GLY A 225 -15.05 -9.78 20.48
C GLY A 225 -14.40 -11.04 19.90
N LEU A 226 -15.09 -11.76 19.02
CA LEU A 226 -14.53 -12.91 18.30
C LEU A 226 -13.47 -12.44 17.30
N PHE A 227 -12.46 -13.27 17.05
CA PHE A 227 -11.42 -12.97 16.06
C PHE A 227 -11.61 -13.84 14.81
N SER A 228 -11.58 -13.20 13.64
CA SER A 228 -11.51 -13.88 12.34
C SER A 228 -10.39 -13.28 11.50
N ARG A 229 -9.40 -14.11 11.17
CA ARG A 229 -8.29 -13.73 10.30
C ARG A 229 -8.78 -13.32 8.91
N THR A 230 -9.72 -14.07 8.33
CA THR A 230 -10.25 -13.81 6.98
C THR A 230 -10.98 -12.47 6.89
N LEU A 231 -11.82 -12.14 7.89
CA LEU A 231 -12.52 -10.84 7.94
C LEU A 231 -11.52 -9.69 8.15
N THR A 232 -10.54 -9.89 9.01
CA THR A 232 -9.49 -8.91 9.29
C THR A 232 -8.58 -8.65 8.08
N HIS A 233 -8.21 -9.70 7.36
CA HIS A 233 -7.48 -9.59 6.10
C HIS A 233 -8.31 -8.86 5.05
N SER A 234 -9.62 -9.08 5.00
CA SER A 234 -10.44 -8.44 3.98
C SER A 234 -10.37 -6.90 4.02
N CYS A 235 -10.20 -6.30 5.20
CA CYS A 235 -10.08 -4.84 5.32
C CYS A 235 -8.85 -4.24 4.64
N THR A 236 -7.81 -5.04 4.36
CA THR A 236 -6.57 -4.64 3.70
C THR A 236 -6.46 -5.19 2.27
N ASP A 237 -7.55 -5.75 1.70
CA ASP A 237 -7.55 -6.35 0.36
C ASP A 237 -7.09 -5.38 -0.72
N TRP A 238 -7.65 -4.18 -0.73
CA TRP A 238 -7.36 -3.20 -1.77
C TRP A 238 -5.89 -2.75 -1.79
N PRO A 239 -5.29 -2.24 -0.70
CA PRO A 239 -3.88 -1.87 -0.73
C PRO A 239 -2.96 -3.06 -1.03
N CYS A 240 -3.25 -4.27 -0.55
CA CYS A 240 -2.44 -5.46 -0.86
C CYS A 240 -2.52 -5.85 -2.34
N LEU A 241 -3.70 -5.75 -2.95
CA LEU A 241 -3.89 -6.03 -4.37
C LEU A 241 -3.12 -5.03 -5.25
N LEU A 242 -3.14 -3.74 -4.89
CA LEU A 242 -2.38 -2.72 -5.60
C LEU A 242 -0.87 -2.95 -5.51
N LEU A 243 -0.38 -3.39 -4.35
CA LEU A 243 1.02 -3.79 -4.19
C LEU A 243 1.37 -4.97 -5.09
N GLU A 244 0.48 -5.94 -5.25
CA GLU A 244 0.70 -7.07 -6.15
C GLU A 244 0.72 -6.62 -7.62
N PHE A 245 -0.17 -5.71 -8.05
CA PHE A 245 -0.13 -5.14 -9.40
C PHE A 245 1.21 -4.45 -9.69
N LEU A 246 1.66 -3.60 -8.77
CA LEU A 246 2.96 -2.91 -8.89
C LEU A 246 4.12 -3.91 -8.90
N SER A 247 4.07 -4.94 -8.06
CA SER A 247 5.10 -5.97 -8.00
C SER A 247 5.19 -6.75 -9.30
N GLN A 248 4.05 -7.12 -9.90
CA GLN A 248 4.01 -7.83 -11.18
C GLN A 248 4.45 -6.95 -12.34
N ALA A 249 4.14 -5.65 -12.31
CA ALA A 249 4.59 -4.70 -13.30
C ALA A 249 6.06 -4.28 -13.14
N ALA A 250 6.70 -4.63 -12.02
CA ALA A 250 8.08 -4.25 -11.78
C ALA A 250 9.04 -4.97 -12.75
N GLU A 251 9.74 -4.19 -13.56
CA GLU A 251 10.70 -4.64 -14.57
C GLU A 251 11.98 -3.81 -14.49
N ILE A 252 13.13 -4.48 -14.67
CA ILE A 252 14.46 -3.86 -14.63
C ILE A 252 14.56 -2.80 -15.73
N ASP A 253 15.17 -1.66 -15.39
CA ASP A 253 15.37 -0.50 -16.26
C ASP A 253 14.13 0.14 -16.92
N HIS A 254 12.92 -0.33 -16.58
CA HIS A 254 11.67 0.16 -17.16
C HIS A 254 10.71 0.75 -16.12
N PHE A 255 10.30 -0.04 -15.12
CA PHE A 255 9.38 0.40 -14.07
C PHE A 255 9.74 -0.28 -12.75
N GLN A 256 10.26 0.49 -11.80
CA GLN A 256 10.78 -0.04 -10.54
C GLN A 256 10.12 0.65 -9.34
N PRO A 257 8.86 0.26 -9.02
CA PRO A 257 8.10 0.84 -7.93
C PRO A 257 8.70 0.47 -6.57
N LYS A 258 8.65 1.39 -5.61
CA LYS A 258 9.08 1.22 -4.23
C LYS A 258 8.07 1.91 -3.32
N LEU A 259 7.82 1.37 -2.14
CA LEU A 259 6.94 2.00 -1.17
C LEU A 259 7.64 2.20 0.17
N VAL A 260 7.63 3.43 0.66
CA VAL A 260 8.02 3.75 2.03
C VAL A 260 6.77 4.08 2.83
N ILE A 261 6.53 3.33 3.90
CA ILE A 261 5.47 3.60 4.87
C ILE A 261 6.10 4.04 6.18
N ASN A 262 5.94 5.32 6.50
CA ASN A 262 6.50 5.94 7.69
C ASN A 262 5.47 6.06 8.81
N ASN A 263 5.95 5.91 10.04
CA ASN A 263 5.16 5.94 11.26
C ASN A 263 3.99 4.94 11.23
N ILE A 264 4.26 3.72 10.79
CA ILE A 264 3.25 2.65 10.67
C ILE A 264 2.50 2.41 11.99
N GLU A 265 3.16 2.60 13.13
CA GLU A 265 2.59 2.47 14.47
C GLU A 265 1.39 3.39 14.75
N VAL A 266 1.22 4.46 13.95
CA VAL A 266 0.06 5.36 14.08
C VAL A 266 -1.25 4.62 13.81
N LEU A 267 -1.26 3.63 12.91
CA LEU A 267 -2.45 2.82 12.63
C LEU A 267 -2.91 2.02 13.86
N LYS A 268 -1.98 1.58 14.72
CA LYS A 268 -2.29 0.85 15.97
C LYS A 268 -3.15 1.68 16.92
N HIS A 269 -3.01 3.00 16.84
CA HIS A 269 -3.74 3.95 17.67
C HIS A 269 -4.85 4.68 16.90
N ALA A 270 -5.18 4.25 15.69
CA ALA A 270 -6.19 4.93 14.89
C ALA A 270 -7.61 4.68 15.45
N THR A 271 -8.41 5.74 15.49
CA THR A 271 -9.80 5.68 15.94
C THR A 271 -10.71 5.15 14.84
N VAL A 272 -11.72 4.38 15.23
CA VAL A 272 -12.69 3.78 14.29
C VAL A 272 -14.03 4.50 14.42
N ASN A 273 -14.55 4.98 13.29
CA ASN A 273 -15.84 5.68 13.23
C ASN A 273 -17.01 4.75 12.86
N SER A 274 -16.73 3.54 12.37
CA SER A 274 -17.75 2.61 11.86
C SER A 274 -17.54 1.20 12.42
N GLU A 275 -18.61 0.60 12.95
CA GLU A 275 -18.59 -0.80 13.40
C GLU A 275 -18.36 -1.79 12.24
N SER A 276 -18.49 -1.36 10.99
CA SER A 276 -18.27 -2.19 9.80
C SER A 276 -16.79 -2.36 9.42
N THR A 277 -15.87 -1.74 10.18
CA THR A 277 -14.42 -1.87 9.98
C THR A 277 -13.74 -2.45 11.22
N VAL A 278 -12.65 -3.17 11.03
CA VAL A 278 -11.83 -3.68 12.14
C VAL A 278 -11.14 -2.55 12.90
N SER A 279 -10.72 -2.84 14.13
CA SER A 279 -9.97 -1.91 14.97
C SER A 279 -8.63 -1.52 14.32
N GLY A 280 -8.09 -0.35 14.69
CA GLY A 280 -6.77 0.13 14.25
C GLY A 280 -5.65 -0.91 14.43
N PRO A 281 -5.50 -1.55 15.62
CA PRO A 281 -4.54 -2.63 15.83
C PRO A 281 -4.71 -3.81 14.87
N LEU A 282 -5.94 -4.28 14.66
CA LEU A 282 -6.20 -5.41 13.75
C LEU A 282 -5.89 -5.05 12.29
N TYR A 283 -6.22 -3.82 11.87
CA TYR A 283 -5.88 -3.33 10.54
C TYR A 283 -4.35 -3.23 10.36
N HIS A 284 -3.68 -2.65 11.35
CA HIS A 284 -2.22 -2.51 11.38
C HIS A 284 -1.52 -3.87 11.22
N ASP A 285 -1.87 -4.84 12.05
CA ASP A 285 -1.25 -6.17 12.04
C ASP A 285 -1.56 -6.92 10.75
N SER A 286 -2.81 -6.83 10.28
CA SER A 286 -3.25 -7.38 8.99
C SER A 286 -2.42 -6.83 7.83
N LEU A 287 -2.21 -5.51 7.78
CA LEU A 287 -1.47 -4.87 6.71
C LEU A 287 -0.01 -5.33 6.69
N ILE A 288 0.69 -5.30 7.83
CA ILE A 288 2.08 -5.73 7.93
C ILE A 288 2.22 -7.19 7.52
N TRP A 289 1.40 -8.08 8.09
CA TRP A 289 1.52 -9.50 7.80
C TRP A 289 1.22 -9.86 6.35
N ARG A 290 0.28 -9.15 5.71
CA ARG A 290 0.01 -9.38 4.30
C ARG A 290 1.10 -8.86 3.39
N ILE A 291 1.75 -7.74 3.73
CA ILE A 291 2.92 -7.24 2.98
C ILE A 291 4.07 -8.25 3.10
N ILE A 292 4.34 -8.76 4.30
CA ILE A 292 5.38 -9.77 4.52
C ILE A 292 5.05 -11.06 3.74
N ALA A 293 3.80 -11.54 3.83
CA ALA A 293 3.37 -12.73 3.10
C ALA A 293 3.44 -12.55 1.58
N LEU A 294 3.15 -11.37 1.05
CA LEU A 294 3.29 -11.06 -0.38
C LEU A 294 4.76 -11.14 -0.80
N GLY A 295 5.68 -10.57 0.00
CA GLY A 295 7.11 -10.68 -0.22
C GLY A 295 7.58 -12.13 -0.23
N ALA A 296 7.26 -12.89 0.82
CA ALA A 296 7.75 -14.24 1.02
C ALA A 296 7.25 -15.24 -0.03
N ASN A 297 6.00 -15.10 -0.48
CA ASN A 297 5.38 -16.04 -1.41
C ASN A 297 5.54 -15.66 -2.88
N GLU A 298 5.44 -14.37 -3.22
CA GLU A 298 5.32 -13.90 -4.62
C GLU A 298 6.48 -12.99 -5.06
N ARG A 299 7.35 -12.57 -4.13
CA ARG A 299 8.34 -11.49 -4.28
C ARG A 299 7.69 -10.16 -4.65
N CYS A 300 7.48 -9.31 -3.65
CA CYS A 300 6.85 -8.01 -3.82
C CYS A 300 7.85 -6.92 -4.25
N LEU A 301 7.36 -5.78 -4.67
CA LEU A 301 8.18 -4.57 -4.81
C LEU A 301 8.87 -4.20 -3.48
N PRO A 302 10.00 -3.46 -3.47
CA PRO A 302 10.63 -3.00 -2.25
C PRO A 302 9.68 -2.19 -1.35
N VAL A 303 9.33 -2.72 -0.18
CA VAL A 303 8.53 -2.02 0.83
C VAL A 303 9.38 -1.78 2.08
N ILE A 304 9.54 -0.51 2.46
CA ILE A 304 10.28 -0.08 3.65
C ILE A 304 9.29 0.42 4.69
N LEU A 305 9.16 -0.32 5.78
CA LEU A 305 8.33 0.06 6.93
C LEU A 305 9.22 0.76 7.96
N VAL A 306 8.89 2.02 8.28
CA VAL A 306 9.63 2.79 9.28
C VAL A 306 8.81 2.83 10.56
N THR A 307 9.40 2.37 11.65
CA THR A 307 8.72 2.25 12.95
C THR A 307 9.61 2.69 14.11
N SER A 308 8.99 3.15 15.19
CA SER A 308 9.68 3.34 16.48
C SER A 308 9.67 2.12 17.40
N ASP A 309 8.89 1.09 17.05
CA ASP A 309 8.69 -0.13 17.85
C ASP A 309 9.52 -1.31 17.29
N SER A 310 10.21 -2.05 18.16
CA SER A 310 10.90 -3.29 17.81
C SER A 310 10.00 -4.52 17.76
N TYR A 311 8.73 -4.42 18.20
CA TYR A 311 7.83 -5.56 18.33
C TYR A 311 7.73 -6.37 17.03
N TYR A 312 7.37 -5.72 15.92
CA TYR A 312 7.28 -6.40 14.63
C TYR A 312 8.62 -6.87 14.10
N SER A 313 9.71 -6.24 14.53
CA SER A 313 11.05 -6.70 14.22
C SER A 313 11.41 -8.00 14.93
N TYR A 314 10.91 -8.17 16.15
CA TYR A 314 11.09 -9.39 16.92
C TYR A 314 10.18 -10.51 16.42
N GLU A 315 8.90 -10.25 16.20
CA GLU A 315 7.93 -11.26 15.74
C GLU A 315 8.29 -11.79 14.35
N ALA A 316 8.64 -10.91 13.40
CA ALA A 316 9.05 -11.36 12.07
C ALA A 316 10.39 -12.13 12.09
N PHE A 317 11.29 -11.86 13.04
CA PHE A 317 12.47 -12.71 13.25
C PHE A 317 12.08 -14.12 13.69
N LEU A 318 11.15 -14.25 14.64
CA LEU A 318 10.70 -15.55 15.15
C LEU A 318 9.95 -16.37 14.09
N GLU A 319 9.10 -15.72 13.30
CA GLU A 319 8.21 -16.40 12.36
C GLU A 319 8.90 -16.74 11.03
N PHE A 320 9.84 -15.91 10.57
CA PHE A 320 10.51 -16.08 9.27
C PHE A 320 11.98 -16.49 9.38
N GLY A 321 12.62 -16.35 10.54
CA GLY A 321 13.97 -16.88 10.80
C GLY A 321 15.15 -16.09 10.19
N TYR A 322 14.93 -14.88 9.65
CA TYR A 322 15.98 -14.12 8.96
C TYR A 322 16.51 -12.94 9.78
N MET A 323 17.84 -12.85 9.90
CA MET A 323 18.55 -11.78 10.63
C MET A 323 18.66 -10.45 9.88
N GLU A 324 18.44 -10.44 8.56
CA GLU A 324 18.67 -9.26 7.70
C GLU A 324 17.44 -8.36 7.50
N ILE A 325 16.28 -8.75 8.04
CA ILE A 325 15.02 -8.01 7.88
C ILE A 325 15.07 -6.63 8.57
N PHE A 326 16.00 -6.43 9.51
CA PHE A 326 15.94 -5.34 10.47
C PHE A 326 17.20 -4.48 10.50
N ILE A 327 17.02 -3.17 10.32
CA ILE A 327 18.10 -2.21 10.52
C ILE A 327 17.76 -1.35 11.74
N SER A 328 18.56 -1.53 12.80
CA SER A 328 18.48 -0.82 14.08
C SER A 328 19.56 0.27 14.20
N ARG A 329 19.25 1.40 14.84
CA ARG A 329 20.22 2.45 15.21
C ARG A 329 19.82 3.18 16.50
N GLU A 330 20.80 3.56 17.32
CA GLU A 330 20.80 4.61 18.38
C GLU A 330 22.16 5.36 18.33
N VAL A 331 22.40 6.64 18.64
CA VAL A 331 21.65 7.86 19.05
C VAL A 331 22.28 9.05 18.29
N SER A 332 21.64 10.23 18.30
CA SER A 332 22.29 11.52 18.08
C SER A 332 23.20 11.85 19.26
N VAL A 333 24.40 12.35 18.98
CA VAL A 333 25.39 12.79 19.97
C VAL A 333 24.94 14.13 20.55
N GLU A 334 24.05 14.11 21.54
CA GLU A 334 23.84 15.22 22.48
C GLU A 334 23.68 14.60 23.87
N GLY A 335 24.77 14.52 24.62
CA GLY A 335 24.77 13.90 25.95
C GLY A 335 26.08 13.23 26.40
N LEU A 336 27.21 13.46 25.72
CA LEU A 336 28.54 13.01 26.18
C LEU A 336 29.53 14.17 26.38
N LEU A 337 29.00 15.37 26.60
CA LEU A 337 29.73 16.50 27.20
C LEU A 337 28.81 17.14 28.25
N GLY A 338 28.97 16.68 29.48
CA GLY A 338 28.34 17.17 30.71
C GLY A 338 29.09 16.59 31.88
#